data_AF-A0A7C3J3A4-F1
#
_entry.id   AF-A0A7C3J3A4-F1
#
_cell.length_a   1.000
_cell.length_b   1.000
_cell.length_c   1.000
_cell.angle_alpha   90.00
_cell.angle_beta   90.00
_cell.angle_gamma   90.00
#
_symmetry.space_group_name_H-M   'P 1'
#
loop_
_entity.id
_entity.type
_entity.pdbx_description
1 polymer ?
#
loop_
_entity_poly.entity_id
_entity_poly.type
_entity_poly.pdbx_seq_one_letter_code
_entity_poly.pdbx_strand_id
1 'polypeptide(L)'
;MLEINRSTLYRKPGGGRSKAQQAVRDAEVVPALKELAGRFPTYGYRRLKVLVSRHLGRRVNAKRVRRLMREHGLQTAQRVAKARPRPHPRQVEATAPNQVWQMDFTKSLVGTTWV
;
A
#
# COMPACT_ATOMS: atom_id res chain seq x y z
N MET A 1 32.46 -10.87 40.32
CA MET A 1 31.16 -11.30 39.77
C MET A 1 30.88 -10.36 38.60
N LEU A 2 30.79 -10.85 37.36
CA LEU A 2 30.55 -9.96 36.21
C LEU A 2 29.19 -9.27 36.39
N GLU A 3 29.13 -7.93 36.29
CA GLU A 3 27.91 -7.11 36.44
C GLU A 3 26.91 -7.27 35.28
N ILE A 4 26.88 -8.45 34.66
CA ILE A 4 26.05 -8.75 33.50
C ILE A 4 24.98 -9.76 33.92
N ASN A 5 23.73 -9.50 33.53
CA ASN A 5 22.62 -10.40 33.80
C ASN A 5 22.89 -11.80 33.21
N ARG A 6 22.65 -12.85 34.02
CA ARG A 6 22.86 -14.27 33.68
C ARG A 6 22.28 -14.73 32.34
N SER A 7 21.17 -14.14 31.89
CA SER A 7 20.54 -14.45 30.60
C SER A 7 21.39 -14.07 29.38
N THR A 8 22.35 -13.17 29.58
CA THR A 8 23.28 -12.71 28.54
C THR A 8 24.38 -13.72 28.25
N LEU A 9 24.73 -14.59 29.22
CA LEU A 9 25.89 -15.49 29.13
C LEU A 9 25.76 -16.53 27.99
N TYR A 10 24.54 -16.94 27.63
CA TYR A 10 24.29 -17.90 26.55
C TYR A 10 23.97 -17.26 25.21
N ARG A 11 23.78 -15.94 25.16
CA ARG A 11 23.37 -15.24 23.94
C ARG A 11 24.58 -15.02 23.03
N LYS A 12 24.82 -15.94 22.09
CA LYS A 12 25.70 -15.65 20.95
C LYS A 12 25.00 -14.64 20.03
N PRO A 13 25.59 -13.46 19.76
CA PRO A 13 25.02 -12.54 18.78
C PRO A 13 24.95 -13.27 17.44
N GLY A 14 23.74 -13.41 16.89
CA GLY A 14 23.55 -14.04 15.58
C GLY A 14 24.34 -13.30 14.51
N GLY A 15 24.90 -14.02 13.53
CA GLY A 15 25.73 -13.51 12.43
C GLY A 15 24.99 -12.64 11.40
N GLY A 16 24.00 -11.87 11.84
CA GLY A 16 23.34 -10.85 11.03
C GLY A 16 24.27 -9.66 10.76
N ARG A 17 24.00 -8.96 9.66
CA ARG A 17 24.70 -7.71 9.33
C ARG A 17 24.48 -6.66 10.41
N SER A 18 25.50 -5.85 10.68
CA SER A 18 25.36 -4.72 11.60
C SER A 18 24.38 -3.67 11.05
N LYS A 19 23.84 -2.81 11.92
CA LYS A 19 22.98 -1.69 11.48
C LYS A 19 23.69 -0.79 10.47
N ALA A 20 24.97 -0.52 10.65
CA ALA A 20 25.77 0.28 9.72
C ALA A 20 25.85 -0.38 8.33
N GLN A 21 26.15 -1.67 8.27
CA GLN A 21 26.17 -2.43 7.01
C GLN A 21 24.80 -2.45 6.33
N GLN A 22 23.71 -2.51 7.12
CA GLN A 22 22.36 -2.47 6.58
C GLN A 22 22.05 -1.11 5.95
N ALA A 23 22.44 -0.02 6.61
CA ALA A 23 22.24 1.36 6.15
C ALA A 23 22.99 1.65 4.84
N VAL A 24 24.24 1.21 4.72
CA VAL A 24 25.04 1.35 3.48
C VAL A 24 24.31 0.70 2.31
N ARG A 25 23.87 -0.55 2.49
CA ARG A 25 23.15 -1.25 1.43
C ARG A 25 21.81 -0.60 1.13
N ASP A 26 21.18 0.06 2.10
CA ASP A 26 19.88 0.71 1.91
C ASP A 26 20.07 1.96 1.06
N ALA A 27 21.14 2.72 1.33
CA ALA A 27 21.54 3.87 0.54
C ALA A 27 21.78 3.52 -0.94
N GLU A 28 22.24 2.30 -1.26
CA GLU A 28 22.33 1.84 -2.67
C GLU A 28 20.95 1.64 -3.34
N VAL A 29 19.93 1.25 -2.56
CA VAL A 29 18.60 0.86 -3.09
C VAL A 29 17.66 2.05 -3.19
N VAL A 30 17.79 3.03 -2.29
CA VAL A 30 16.91 4.18 -2.17
C VAL A 30 16.84 5.04 -3.45
N PRO A 31 17.96 5.36 -4.14
CA PRO A 31 17.93 6.18 -5.36
C PRO A 31 17.10 5.53 -6.47
N ALA A 32 17.37 4.25 -6.78
CA ALA A 32 16.62 3.50 -7.78
C ALA A 32 15.13 3.38 -7.41
N LEU A 33 14.83 3.22 -6.11
CA LEU A 33 13.45 3.17 -5.63
C LEU A 33 12.73 4.52 -5.80
N LYS A 34 13.39 5.65 -5.50
CA LYS A 34 12.82 7.00 -5.67
C LYS A 34 12.57 7.31 -7.15
N GLU A 35 13.53 7.00 -8.01
CA GLU A 35 13.38 7.19 -9.46
C GLU A 35 12.20 6.40 -10.01
N LEU A 36 12.12 5.10 -9.69
CA LEU A 36 11.04 4.23 -10.17
C LEU A 36 9.68 4.58 -9.57
N ALA A 37 9.64 5.00 -8.30
CA ALA A 37 8.41 5.48 -7.67
C ALA A 37 7.91 6.78 -8.32
N GLY A 38 8.81 7.69 -8.71
CA GLY A 38 8.48 8.89 -9.46
C GLY A 38 7.95 8.58 -10.87
N ARG A 39 8.57 7.62 -11.58
CA ARG A 39 8.12 7.18 -12.91
C ARG A 39 6.78 6.43 -12.87
N PHE A 40 6.51 5.69 -11.79
CA PHE A 40 5.30 4.88 -11.63
C PHE A 40 4.59 5.15 -10.29
N PRO A 41 3.89 6.30 -10.14
CA PRO A 41 3.30 6.71 -8.86
C PRO A 41 2.24 5.75 -8.29
N THR A 42 1.58 4.98 -9.16
CA THR A 42 0.54 4.02 -8.79
C THR A 42 1.10 2.66 -8.34
N TYR A 43 2.41 2.44 -8.45
CA TYR A 43 3.00 1.13 -8.19
C TYR A 43 3.35 0.97 -6.71
N GLY A 44 2.69 0.02 -6.05
CA GLY A 44 3.06 -0.42 -4.71
C GLY A 44 4.33 -1.27 -4.69
N TYR A 45 4.79 -1.60 -3.47
CA TYR A 45 6.05 -2.31 -3.21
C TYR A 45 6.19 -3.64 -3.97
N ARG A 46 5.08 -4.32 -4.29
CA ARG A 46 5.11 -5.60 -5.03
C ARG A 46 5.65 -5.40 -6.45
N ARG A 47 5.23 -4.35 -7.15
CA ARG A 47 5.72 -4.01 -8.50
C ARG A 47 7.09 -3.36 -8.44
N LEU A 48 7.29 -2.40 -7.53
CA LEU A 48 8.58 -1.73 -7.38
C LEU A 48 9.72 -2.68 -7.00
N LYS A 49 9.45 -3.72 -6.18
CA LYS A 49 10.45 -4.75 -5.86
C LYS A 49 11.00 -5.44 -7.12
N VAL A 50 10.14 -5.75 -8.09
CA VAL A 50 10.55 -6.38 -9.34
C VAL A 50 11.39 -5.41 -10.17
N LEU A 51 10.93 -4.17 -10.33
CA LEU A 51 11.63 -3.14 -11.11
C LEU A 51 13.00 -2.80 -10.52
N VAL A 52 13.08 -2.56 -9.21
CA VAL A 52 14.34 -2.28 -8.51
C VAL A 52 15.30 -3.47 -8.61
N SER A 53 14.79 -4.71 -8.50
CA SER A 53 15.66 -5.89 -8.62
C SER A 53 16.22 -6.05 -10.04
N ARG A 54 15.43 -5.70 -11.06
CA ARG A 54 15.88 -5.69 -12.47
C ARG A 54 16.89 -4.57 -12.72
N HIS A 55 16.61 -3.37 -12.21
CA HIS A 55 17.46 -2.21 -12.37
C HIS A 55 18.84 -2.39 -11.71
N LEU A 56 18.88 -2.99 -10.51
CA LEU A 56 20.14 -3.25 -9.78
C LEU A 56 20.82 -4.56 -10.17
N GLY A 57 20.24 -5.35 -11.09
CA GLY A 57 20.78 -6.67 -11.47
C GLY A 57 20.82 -7.72 -10.35
N ARG A 58 20.22 -7.44 -9.17
CA ARG A 58 20.21 -8.33 -8.00
C ARG A 58 18.86 -8.40 -7.33
N ARG A 59 18.52 -9.57 -6.76
CA ARG A 59 17.26 -9.75 -6.03
C ARG A 59 17.22 -8.89 -4.76
N VAL A 60 16.21 -8.04 -4.64
CA VAL A 60 15.94 -7.24 -3.42
C VAL A 60 14.74 -7.84 -2.66
N ASN A 61 14.88 -7.97 -1.34
CA ASN A 61 13.84 -8.51 -0.48
C ASN A 61 12.61 -7.59 -0.46
N ALA A 62 11.41 -8.15 -0.61
CA ALA A 62 10.16 -7.40 -0.59
C ALA A 62 9.92 -6.67 0.75
N LYS A 63 10.29 -7.28 1.89
CA LYS A 63 10.19 -6.66 3.21
C LYS A 63 11.02 -5.38 3.29
N ARG A 64 12.20 -5.40 2.66
CA ARG A 64 13.12 -4.27 2.61
C ARG A 64 12.55 -3.12 1.78
N VAL A 65 12.04 -3.41 0.58
CA VAL A 65 11.41 -2.41 -0.28
C VAL A 65 10.21 -1.77 0.43
N ARG A 66 9.35 -2.58 1.05
CA ARG A 66 8.20 -2.08 1.83
C ARG A 66 8.63 -1.15 2.96
N ARG A 67 9.70 -1.51 3.69
CA ARG A 67 10.25 -0.66 4.77
C ARG A 67 10.78 0.66 4.22
N LEU A 68 11.64 0.62 3.20
CA LEU A 68 12.21 1.83 2.60
C LEU A 68 11.14 2.75 2.01
N MET A 69 10.11 2.20 1.37
CA MET A 69 8.97 3.00 0.88
C MET A 69 8.26 3.72 2.03
N ARG A 70 8.09 3.07 3.19
CA ARG A 70 7.49 3.71 4.37
C ARG A 70 8.40 4.80 4.93
N GLU A 71 9.68 4.52 5.09
CA GLU A 71 10.66 5.47 5.64
C GLU A 71 10.85 6.72 4.76
N HIS A 72 10.69 6.58 3.44
CA HIS A 72 10.84 7.69 2.48
C HIS A 72 9.53 8.28 1.97
N GLY A 73 8.38 7.93 2.56
CA GLY A 73 7.08 8.49 2.16
C GLY A 73 6.61 8.11 0.74
N LEU A 74 7.13 7.01 0.18
CA LEU A 74 6.82 6.55 -1.18
C LEU A 74 5.59 5.62 -1.23
N GLN A 75 4.73 5.66 -0.22
CA GLN A 75 3.55 4.79 -0.20
C GLN A 75 2.51 5.30 -1.21
N THR A 76 2.04 4.41 -2.07
CA THR A 76 0.93 4.72 -2.97
C THR A 76 -0.31 5.05 -2.16
N ALA A 77 -0.96 6.18 -2.47
CA ALA A 77 -2.23 6.54 -1.86
C ALA A 77 -3.28 5.46 -2.11
N GLN A 78 -4.12 5.19 -1.11
CA GLN A 78 -5.27 4.32 -1.28
C GLN A 78 -6.22 4.95 -2.29
N ARG A 79 -6.55 4.21 -3.36
CA ARG A 79 -7.48 4.70 -4.36
C ARG A 79 -8.88 4.72 -3.76
N VAL A 80 -9.38 5.91 -3.41
CA VAL A 80 -10.79 6.09 -3.06
C VAL A 80 -11.60 5.95 -4.34
N ALA A 81 -12.45 4.94 -4.42
CA ALA A 81 -13.40 4.82 -5.51
C ALA A 81 -14.37 5.99 -5.42
N LYS A 82 -14.21 6.99 -6.28
CA LYS A 82 -15.21 8.04 -6.44
C LYS A 82 -16.45 7.40 -7.05
N ALA A 83 -17.62 7.64 -6.45
CA ALA A 83 -18.88 7.26 -7.06
C ALA A 83 -18.92 7.82 -8.49
N ARG A 84 -19.05 6.95 -9.48
CA ARG A 84 -19.26 7.40 -10.86
C ARG A 84 -20.69 7.94 -10.92
N PRO A 85 -20.91 9.20 -11.33
CA PRO A 85 -22.27 9.66 -11.59
C PRO A 85 -22.86 8.74 -12.66
N ARG A 86 -23.99 8.10 -12.34
CA ARG A 86 -24.77 7.41 -13.36
C ARG A 86 -25.38 8.48 -14.25
N PRO A 87 -25.40 8.32 -15.59
CA PRO A 87 -26.18 9.20 -16.43
C PRO A 87 -27.62 9.19 -15.90
N HIS A 88 -28.13 10.37 -15.56
CA HIS A 88 -29.51 10.50 -15.15
C HIS A 88 -30.37 10.15 -16.38
N PRO A 89 -31.34 9.22 -16.27
CA PRO A 89 -32.28 9.02 -17.36
C PRO A 89 -32.93 10.37 -17.70
N ARG A 90 -33.18 10.59 -18.99
CA ARG A 90 -33.79 11.82 -19.55
C ARG A 90 -35.00 12.21 -18.68
N GLN A 91 -35.12 13.50 -18.35
CA GLN A 91 -36.29 14.02 -17.63
C GLN A 91 -37.55 13.58 -18.37
N VAL A 92 -38.42 12.82 -17.70
CA VAL A 92 -39.72 12.43 -18.23
C VAL A 92 -40.73 13.44 -17.69
N GLU A 93 -41.34 14.22 -18.57
CA GLU A 93 -42.37 15.19 -18.18
C GLU A 93 -43.68 14.46 -17.86
N ALA A 94 -44.25 14.71 -16.68
CA ALA A 94 -45.59 14.27 -16.31
C ALA A 94 -46.54 15.48 -16.41
N THR A 95 -47.60 15.35 -17.20
CA THR A 95 -48.65 16.37 -17.41
C THR A 95 -49.90 16.13 -16.56
N ALA A 96 -50.06 14.92 -16.01
CA ALA A 96 -51.15 14.54 -15.11
C ALA A 96 -50.70 13.46 -14.10
N PRO A 97 -51.48 13.22 -13.02
CA PRO A 97 -51.22 12.10 -12.10
C PRO A 97 -51.18 10.75 -12.82
N ASN A 98 -50.41 9.78 -12.30
CA ASN A 98 -50.26 8.42 -12.84
C ASN A 98 -49.69 8.32 -14.27
N GLN A 99 -48.68 9.14 -14.60
CA GLN A 99 -48.01 9.09 -15.91
C GLN A 99 -46.55 8.65 -15.85
N VAL A 100 -45.89 8.81 -14.69
CA VAL A 100 -44.49 8.44 -14.48
C VAL A 100 -44.40 7.67 -13.18
N TRP A 101 -43.83 6.46 -13.24
CA TRP A 101 -43.52 5.65 -12.07
C TRP A 101 -42.01 5.51 -11.95
N GLN A 102 -41.48 5.77 -10.76
CA GLN A 102 -40.09 5.50 -10.42
C GLN A 102 -40.05 4.45 -9.32
N MET A 103 -39.16 3.49 -9.46
CA MET A 103 -38.89 2.50 -8.42
C MET A 103 -37.52 2.78 -7.82
N ASP A 104 -37.45 2.93 -6.51
CA ASP A 104 -36.22 3.00 -5.74
C ASP A 104 -36.06 1.73 -4.90
N PHE A 105 -34.82 1.23 -4.83
CA PHE A 105 -34.48 0.12 -3.94
C PHE A 105 -33.79 0.69 -2.71
N THR A 106 -34.47 0.67 -1.58
CA THR A 106 -33.89 1.03 -0.28
C THR A 106 -33.38 -0.23 0.39
N LYS A 107 -32.10 -0.23 0.77
CA LYS A 107 -31.51 -1.26 1.62
C LYS A 107 -31.37 -0.72 3.02
N SER A 108 -31.83 -1.49 3.99
CA SER A 108 -31.72 -1.14 5.40
C SER A 108 -30.79 -2.12 6.09
N LEU A 109 -29.90 -1.61 6.94
CA LEU A 109 -29.03 -2.45 7.73
C LEU A 109 -29.84 -3.10 8.85
N VAL A 110 -29.85 -4.43 8.90
CA VAL A 110 -30.45 -5.17 10.02
C VAL A 110 -29.36 -6.02 10.67
N GLY A 111 -28.91 -5.60 11.86
CA GLY A 111 -27.76 -6.21 12.54
C GLY A 111 -26.44 -5.91 11.84
N THR A 112 -25.73 -6.96 11.39
CA THR A 112 -24.46 -6.86 10.64
C THR A 112 -24.61 -7.18 9.14
N THR A 113 -25.83 -7.45 8.68
CA THR A 113 -26.09 -7.86 7.29
C THR A 113 -26.99 -6.84 6.60
N TRP A 114 -26.69 -6.55 5.34
CA TRP A 114 -27.54 -5.76 4.47
C TRP A 114 -28.66 -6.64 3.92
N VAL A 115 -29.93 -6.26 4.15
CA VAL A 115 -31.11 -6.88 3.53
C VAL A 115 -31.62 -5.97 2.43
#